data_AF-A0A924DKD9-F1
#
_entry.id   AF-A0A924DKD9-F1
#
_cell.length_a   1.000
_cell.length_b   1.000
_cell.length_c   1.000
_cell.angle_alpha   90.00
_cell.angle_beta   90.00
_cell.angle_gamma   90.00
#
_symmetry.space_group_name_H-M   'P 1'
#
loop_
_entity.id
_entity.type
_entity.pdbx_description
1 polymer ?
#
loop_
_entity_poly.entity_id
_entity_poly.type
_entity_poly.pdbx_seq_one_letter_code
_entity_poly.pdbx_strand_id
1 'polypeptide(L)'
;MFNQTWKKYLPVITILVKRSVNGDQTMTLNHTDFERASGGRKMKWSFSSLFLVNGRLQNNGTKHSALATEMVTELQADEQISKLMKDQELEFSMSNDFKLLIKNAAARDTSVTEDTSQTNPLEETAAADDETVPEEEEVTETSKAEDNQ
;
A
#
# COMPACT_ATOMS: atom_id res chain seq x y z
N MET A 1 -1.13 18.45 -16.28
CA MET A 1 0.34 18.29 -16.26
C MET A 1 0.76 16.84 -16.44
N PHE A 2 0.11 15.89 -15.76
CA PHE A 2 0.41 14.47 -15.74
C PHE A 2 -0.42 13.61 -16.71
N ASN A 3 -1.44 14.18 -17.36
CA ASN A 3 -2.27 13.51 -18.37
C ASN A 3 -1.49 12.58 -19.33
N GLN A 4 -0.44 13.07 -19.99
CA GLN A 4 0.37 12.25 -20.91
C GLN A 4 1.13 11.13 -20.19
N THR A 5 1.62 11.40 -18.97
CA THR A 5 2.27 10.40 -18.14
C THR A 5 1.29 9.30 -17.77
N TRP A 6 0.08 9.64 -17.33
CA TRP A 6 -0.96 8.66 -16.99
C TRP A 6 -1.37 7.82 -18.20
N LYS A 7 -1.53 8.41 -19.39
CA LYS A 7 -1.82 7.69 -20.64
C LYS A 7 -0.86 6.54 -20.92
N LYS A 8 0.44 6.72 -20.62
CA LYS A 8 1.46 5.68 -20.79
C LYS A 8 1.18 4.43 -19.93
N TYR A 9 0.57 4.61 -18.76
CA TYR A 9 0.30 3.53 -17.80
C TYR A 9 -1.10 2.91 -17.96
N LEU A 10 -2.02 3.53 -18.72
CA LEU A 10 -3.39 3.03 -18.90
C LEU A 10 -3.48 1.55 -19.34
N PRO A 11 -2.64 1.04 -20.27
CA PRO A 11 -2.70 -0.38 -20.64
C PRO A 11 -2.45 -1.31 -19.45
N VAL A 12 -1.46 -1.00 -18.61
CA VAL A 12 -1.13 -1.79 -17.42
C VAL A 12 -2.21 -1.61 -16.35
N ILE A 13 -2.68 -0.37 -16.13
CA ILE A 13 -3.75 -0.08 -15.18
C ILE A 13 -5.01 -0.87 -15.55
N THR A 14 -5.36 -0.96 -16.84
CA THR A 14 -6.51 -1.75 -17.29
C THR A 14 -6.39 -3.21 -16.86
N ILE A 15 -5.22 -3.82 -17.06
CA ILE A 15 -4.99 -5.22 -16.68
C ILE A 15 -5.12 -5.39 -15.17
N LEU A 16 -4.57 -4.46 -14.38
CA LEU A 16 -4.68 -4.54 -12.94
C LEU A 16 -6.11 -4.32 -12.44
N VAL A 17 -6.87 -3.40 -13.01
CA VAL A 17 -8.29 -3.23 -12.65
C VAL A 17 -9.08 -4.51 -12.96
N LYS A 18 -8.79 -5.21 -14.07
CA LYS A 18 -9.44 -6.50 -14.35
C LYS A 18 -9.10 -7.56 -13.31
N ARG A 19 -7.86 -7.57 -12.82
CA ARG A 19 -7.36 -8.54 -11.84
C ARG A 19 -7.74 -8.18 -10.41
N SER A 20 -8.09 -6.92 -10.14
CA SER A 20 -8.35 -6.43 -8.79
C SER A 20 -9.55 -7.07 -8.12
N VAL A 21 -10.47 -7.65 -8.91
CA VAL A 21 -11.57 -8.49 -8.41
C VAL A 21 -11.11 -9.70 -7.60
N ASN A 22 -9.87 -10.17 -7.83
CA ASN A 22 -9.29 -11.34 -7.17
C ASN A 22 -8.25 -10.98 -6.09
N GLY A 23 -8.10 -9.69 -5.75
CA GLY A 23 -7.17 -9.23 -4.72
C GLY A 23 -6.51 -7.90 -5.02
N ASP A 24 -5.84 -7.34 -4.02
CA ASP A 24 -5.12 -6.07 -4.12
C ASP A 24 -4.04 -6.14 -5.20
N GLN A 25 -4.00 -5.12 -6.07
CA GLN A 25 -3.02 -5.04 -7.16
C GLN A 25 -2.08 -3.87 -6.91
N THR A 26 -0.80 -4.07 -7.23
CA THR A 26 0.21 -3.02 -7.13
C THR A 26 1.04 -2.93 -8.40
N MET A 27 1.48 -1.71 -8.73
CA MET A 27 2.52 -1.48 -9.73
C MET A 27 3.51 -0.43 -9.27
N THR A 28 4.74 -0.55 -9.73
CA THR A 28 5.76 0.49 -9.60
C THR A 28 5.77 1.35 -10.86
N LEU A 29 5.63 2.65 -10.66
CA LEU A 29 5.70 3.68 -11.68
C LEU A 29 7.13 4.23 -11.76
N ASN A 30 7.52 4.76 -12.92
CA ASN A 30 8.84 5.36 -13.09
C ASN A 30 8.84 6.82 -12.61
N HIS A 31 9.61 7.13 -11.56
CA HIS A 31 9.81 8.48 -11.04
C HIS A 31 10.08 9.52 -12.13
N THR A 32 10.97 9.18 -13.08
CA THR A 32 11.44 10.10 -14.12
C THR A 32 10.31 10.58 -15.03
N ASP A 33 9.27 9.76 -15.25
CA ASP A 33 8.14 10.15 -16.09
C ASP A 33 7.31 11.27 -15.43
N PHE A 34 7.21 11.27 -14.10
CA PHE A 34 6.47 12.28 -13.35
C PHE A 34 7.28 13.54 -13.08
N GLU A 35 8.59 13.39 -12.85
CA GLU A 35 9.52 14.51 -12.72
C GLU A 35 9.62 15.33 -14.01
N ARG A 36 9.72 14.65 -15.16
CA ARG A 36 9.69 15.32 -16.48
C ARG A 36 8.35 16.01 -16.70
N ALA A 37 7.25 15.33 -16.38
CA ALA A 37 5.92 15.91 -16.52
C ALA A 37 5.72 17.12 -15.62
N SER A 38 6.38 17.20 -14.45
CA SER A 38 6.31 18.36 -13.55
C SER A 38 7.22 19.54 -13.95
N GLY A 39 8.05 19.37 -14.99
CA GLY A 39 9.04 20.36 -15.40
C GLY A 39 10.11 20.59 -14.33
N GLY A 40 10.47 19.55 -13.57
CA GLY A 40 11.45 19.63 -12.48
C GLY A 40 10.96 20.33 -11.22
N ARG A 41 9.65 20.62 -11.12
CA ARG A 41 9.06 21.21 -9.90
C ARG A 41 8.88 20.15 -8.83
N LYS A 42 9.32 20.48 -7.60
CA LYS A 42 9.08 19.65 -6.41
C LYS A 42 7.58 19.67 -6.06
N MET A 43 7.00 18.49 -5.95
CA MET A 43 5.57 18.28 -5.71
C MET A 43 5.39 17.08 -4.76
N LYS A 44 4.24 16.97 -4.10
CA LYS A 44 3.88 15.75 -3.37
C LYS A 44 3.42 14.69 -4.38
N TRP A 45 4.15 13.58 -4.45
CA TRP A 45 3.89 12.47 -5.38
C TRP A 45 2.91 11.43 -4.86
N SER A 46 2.37 11.64 -3.66
CA SER A 46 1.43 10.72 -3.01
C SER A 46 0.01 11.26 -2.98
N PHE A 47 -0.93 10.33 -3.06
CA PHE A 47 -2.32 10.54 -2.73
C PHE A 47 -2.87 9.27 -2.08
N SER A 48 -3.77 9.44 -1.13
CA SER A 48 -4.44 8.34 -0.46
C SER A 48 -5.92 8.35 -0.79
N SER A 49 -6.54 7.17 -0.80
CA SER A 49 -7.99 7.01 -0.75
C SER A 49 -8.76 7.75 -1.85
N LEU A 50 -8.37 7.50 -3.10
CA LEU A 50 -9.10 7.93 -4.28
C LEU A 50 -10.18 6.88 -4.59
N PHE A 51 -11.40 7.11 -4.09
CA PHE A 51 -12.52 6.19 -4.22
C PHE A 51 -13.35 6.47 -5.47
N LEU A 52 -13.51 5.45 -6.32
CA LEU A 52 -14.36 5.48 -7.50
C LEU A 52 -15.47 4.44 -7.32
N VAL A 53 -16.72 4.90 -7.45
CA VAL A 53 -17.91 4.03 -7.49
C VAL A 53 -18.55 4.19 -8.84
N ASN A 54 -18.71 3.09 -9.59
CA ASN A 54 -19.26 3.08 -10.94
C ASN A 54 -18.52 4.06 -11.87
N GLY A 55 -17.19 4.10 -11.76
CA GLY A 55 -16.31 5.00 -12.50
C GLY A 55 -16.39 6.48 -12.10
N ARG A 56 -17.15 6.84 -11.06
CA ARG A 56 -17.28 8.22 -10.58
C ARG A 56 -16.51 8.43 -9.29
N LEU A 57 -15.67 9.46 -9.29
CA LEU A 57 -14.95 9.90 -8.09
C LEU A 57 -15.95 10.33 -7.01
N GLN A 58 -15.81 9.72 -5.83
CA GLN A 58 -16.65 10.05 -4.67
C GLN A 58 -16.13 11.31 -3.99
N ASN A 59 -17.01 12.28 -3.80
CA ASN A 59 -16.68 13.49 -3.06
C ASN A 59 -16.94 13.25 -1.56
N ASN A 60 -15.89 12.80 -0.86
CA ASN A 60 -15.93 12.56 0.59
C ASN A 60 -15.34 13.73 1.40
N GLY A 61 -15.31 14.95 0.83
CA GLY A 61 -14.73 16.14 1.47
C GLY A 61 -13.20 16.22 1.42
N THR A 62 -12.52 15.23 0.84
CA THR A 62 -11.06 15.23 0.66
C THR A 62 -10.66 16.01 -0.59
N LYS A 63 -9.71 16.95 -0.44
CA LYS A 63 -9.09 17.61 -1.60
C LYS A 63 -8.08 16.67 -2.23
N HIS A 64 -8.36 16.23 -3.45
CA HIS A 64 -7.42 15.42 -4.24
C HIS A 64 -6.36 16.29 -4.91
N SER A 65 -5.13 15.77 -5.00
CA SER A 65 -4.03 16.44 -5.69
C SER A 65 -4.26 16.46 -7.20
N ALA A 66 -3.61 17.39 -7.91
CA ALA A 66 -3.65 17.44 -9.38
C ALA A 66 -3.19 16.11 -10.02
N LEU A 67 -2.26 15.42 -9.37
CA LEU A 67 -1.81 14.09 -9.78
C LEU A 67 -2.95 13.07 -9.80
N ALA A 68 -3.77 13.06 -8.74
CA ALA A 68 -4.88 12.13 -8.59
C ALA A 68 -6.09 12.51 -9.47
N THR A 69 -6.44 13.80 -9.54
CA THR A 69 -7.58 14.25 -10.36
C THR A 69 -7.34 14.05 -11.86
N GLU A 70 -6.13 14.30 -12.33
CA GLU A 70 -5.74 14.01 -13.72
C GLU A 70 -5.75 12.50 -14.00
N MET A 71 -5.34 11.65 -13.04
CA MET A 71 -5.48 10.20 -13.18
C MET A 71 -6.94 9.80 -13.41
N VAL A 72 -7.87 10.25 -12.56
CA VAL A 72 -9.31 9.97 -12.74
C VAL A 72 -9.80 10.42 -14.10
N THR A 73 -9.40 11.61 -14.53
CA THR A 73 -9.78 12.17 -15.83
C THR A 73 -9.36 11.24 -16.97
N GLU A 74 -8.13 10.73 -16.93
CA GLU A 74 -7.61 9.81 -17.94
C GLU A 74 -8.28 8.42 -17.88
N LEU A 75 -8.59 7.90 -16.68
CA LEU A 75 -9.34 6.64 -16.53
C LEU A 75 -10.78 6.75 -17.07
N GLN A 76 -11.42 7.91 -16.90
CA GLN A 76 -12.78 8.17 -17.41
C GLN A 76 -12.81 8.42 -18.91
N ALA A 77 -11.75 9.03 -19.46
CA ALA A 77 -11.60 9.28 -20.89
C ALA A 77 -11.31 8.01 -21.69
N ASP A 78 -10.65 7.01 -21.09
CA ASP A 78 -10.41 5.72 -21.71
C ASP A 78 -11.67 4.85 -21.70
N GLU A 79 -12.19 4.53 -22.89
CA GLU A 79 -13.45 3.79 -23.04
C GLU A 79 -13.38 2.38 -22.42
N GLN A 80 -12.23 1.71 -22.52
CA GLN A 80 -12.05 0.35 -22.03
C GLN A 80 -12.04 0.32 -20.50
N ILE A 81 -11.28 1.22 -19.87
CA ILE A 81 -11.22 1.33 -18.41
C ILE A 81 -12.55 1.84 -17.88
N SER A 82 -13.13 2.87 -18.50
CA SER A 82 -14.43 3.43 -18.10
C SER A 82 -15.53 2.36 -18.10
N LYS A 83 -15.58 1.49 -19.12
CA LYS A 83 -16.50 0.34 -19.13
C LYS A 83 -16.23 -0.66 -18.01
N LEU A 84 -14.95 -0.93 -17.70
CA LEU A 84 -14.58 -1.88 -16.67
C LEU A 84 -14.90 -1.39 -15.25
N MET A 85 -14.80 -0.08 -15.02
CA MET A 85 -15.12 0.53 -13.73
C MET A 85 -16.63 0.66 -13.50
N LYS A 86 -17.47 0.40 -14.51
CA LYS A 86 -18.93 0.31 -14.31
C LYS A 86 -19.19 -0.88 -13.40
N ASP A 87 -20.03 -0.67 -12.39
CA ASP A 87 -20.43 -1.68 -11.41
C ASP A 87 -19.28 -2.15 -10.50
N GLN A 88 -18.21 -1.36 -10.39
CA GLN A 88 -17.10 -1.60 -9.46
C GLN A 88 -16.93 -0.46 -8.47
N GLU A 89 -16.49 -0.84 -7.27
CA GLU A 89 -16.01 0.07 -6.25
C GLU A 89 -14.49 -0.12 -6.10
N LEU A 90 -13.75 0.88 -6.55
CA LEU A 90 -12.30 0.85 -6.62
C LEU A 90 -11.71 1.92 -5.71
N GLU A 91 -10.63 1.59 -5.02
CA GLU A 91 -9.81 2.54 -4.27
C GLU A 91 -8.41 2.56 -4.87
N PHE A 92 -7.95 3.74 -5.25
CA PHE A 92 -6.59 3.96 -5.70
C PHE A 92 -5.80 4.74 -4.65
N SER A 93 -4.54 4.38 -4.48
CA SER A 93 -3.59 5.16 -3.68
C SER A 93 -2.20 5.06 -4.27
N MET A 94 -1.40 6.10 -4.07
CA MET A 94 -0.02 6.15 -4.55
C MET A 94 0.90 6.63 -3.43
N SER A 95 1.97 5.87 -3.17
CA SER A 95 3.01 6.26 -2.22
C SER A 95 4.05 7.19 -2.86
N ASN A 96 4.90 7.82 -2.02
CA ASN A 96 6.02 8.63 -2.53
C ASN A 96 7.09 7.79 -3.24
N ASP A 97 7.11 6.46 -3.05
CA ASP A 97 8.00 5.52 -3.74
C ASP A 97 7.45 5.11 -5.11
N PHE A 98 6.49 5.87 -5.64
CA PHE A 98 5.88 5.63 -6.95
C PHE A 98 5.21 4.25 -7.06
N LYS A 99 4.70 3.71 -5.95
CA LYS A 99 3.88 2.50 -5.95
C LYS A 99 2.41 2.89 -5.99
N LEU A 100 1.72 2.49 -7.05
CA LEU A 100 0.27 2.61 -7.18
C LEU A 100 -0.37 1.32 -6.67
N LEU A 101 -1.32 1.45 -5.75
CA LEU A 101 -2.14 0.40 -5.18
C LEU A 101 -3.58 0.56 -5.67
N ILE A 102 -4.18 -0.55 -6.07
CA ILE A 102 -5.56 -0.65 -6.55
C ILE A 102 -6.25 -1.71 -5.70
N LYS A 103 -7.27 -1.30 -4.97
CA LYS A 103 -8.15 -2.20 -4.22
C LYS A 103 -9.53 -2.24 -4.85
N ASN A 104 -10.16 -3.40 -4.78
CA ASN A 104 -11.54 -3.60 -5.21
C ASN A 104 -12.37 -4.03 -4.00
N ALA A 105 -13.56 -3.47 -3.83
CA ALA A 105 -14.46 -3.90 -2.77
C ALA A 105 -14.82 -5.40 -2.90
N ALA A 106 -15.05 -5.88 -4.13
CA ALA A 106 -15.44 -7.27 -4.38
C ALA A 106 -14.40 -8.30 -3.92
N ALA A 107 -13.12 -7.95 -3.93
CA ALA A 107 -12.04 -8.85 -3.49
C ALA A 107 -11.98 -9.03 -1.97
N ARG A 108 -12.59 -8.12 -1.19
CA ARG A 108 -12.63 -8.21 0.28
C ARG A 108 -13.57 -9.31 0.76
N ASP A 109 -14.59 -9.62 -0.03
CA ASP A 109 -15.57 -10.66 0.32
C ASP A 109 -15.04 -12.06 0.01
N THR A 110 -14.08 -12.19 -0.91
CA THR A 110 -13.48 -13.47 -1.32
C THR A 110 -12.29 -13.92 -0.46
N SER A 111 -11.78 -13.09 0.46
CA SER A 111 -10.60 -13.43 1.26
C SER A 111 -10.89 -14.28 2.52
N VAL A 112 -12.08 -14.86 2.66
CA VAL A 112 -12.46 -15.74 3.79
C VAL A 112 -12.84 -17.13 3.30
N THR A 113 -12.02 -17.78 2.47
CA THR A 113 -11.96 -19.25 2.41
C THR A 113 -10.68 -19.66 1.70
N GLU A 114 -9.63 -19.98 2.47
CA GLU A 114 -8.70 -21.09 2.19
C GLU A 114 -7.72 -21.26 3.37
N ASP A 115 -8.07 -22.24 4.19
CA ASP A 115 -7.22 -23.21 4.90
C ASP A 115 -6.25 -22.76 6.02
N THR A 116 -6.82 -22.70 7.23
CA THR A 116 -6.10 -23.02 8.46
C THR A 116 -5.95 -24.54 8.57
N SER A 117 -4.77 -25.09 8.26
CA SER A 117 -4.31 -26.38 8.81
C SER A 117 -2.80 -26.57 8.64
N GLN A 118 -2.04 -25.98 9.56
CA GLN A 118 -0.87 -26.68 10.10
C GLN A 118 -1.01 -26.71 11.62
N THR A 119 -1.84 -27.66 12.08
CA THR A 119 -1.67 -28.28 13.39
C THR A 119 -0.39 -29.10 13.32
N ASN A 120 0.61 -28.73 14.10
CA ASN A 120 1.79 -29.54 14.37
C ASN A 120 1.61 -30.13 15.78
N PRO A 121 1.26 -31.42 15.96
CA PRO A 121 1.31 -32.07 17.26
C PRO A 121 2.72 -32.60 17.53
N LEU A 122 3.09 -32.48 18.80
CA LEU A 122 4.34 -32.90 19.45
C LEU A 122 4.70 -34.38 19.26
N GLU A 123 6.01 -34.67 19.21
CA GLU A 123 6.70 -35.73 19.99
C GLU A 123 8.21 -35.40 19.94
N GLU A 124 8.83 -34.95 21.03
CA GLU A 124 9.38 -35.75 22.15
C GLU A 124 10.66 -36.52 21.78
N THR A 125 11.82 -35.98 22.19
CA THR A 125 12.93 -36.81 22.69
C THR A 125 13.64 -36.07 23.81
N ALA A 126 13.69 -36.75 24.95
CA ALA A 126 14.13 -36.30 26.26
C ALA A 126 15.65 -36.31 26.49
N ALA A 127 16.03 -35.55 27.53
CA ALA A 127 17.11 -35.77 28.51
C ALA A 127 18.58 -35.74 28.00
N ALA A 128 19.60 -35.31 28.75
CA ALA A 128 19.75 -35.14 30.19
C ALA A 128 20.94 -34.20 30.49
N ASP A 129 20.88 -33.56 31.66
CA ASP A 129 21.96 -33.20 32.60
C ASP A 129 23.25 -32.52 32.12
N ASP A 130 23.50 -31.30 32.60
CA ASP A 130 24.66 -31.09 33.48
C ASP A 130 24.44 -29.91 34.44
N GLU A 131 24.90 -30.16 35.65
CA GLU A 131 24.78 -29.46 36.92
C GLU A 131 25.60 -28.16 36.94
N THR A 132 25.11 -27.08 37.56
CA THR A 132 25.69 -26.41 38.76
C THR A 132 25.27 -24.95 38.92
N VAL A 133 24.67 -24.69 40.08
CA VAL A 133 24.47 -23.42 40.82
C VAL A 133 25.55 -23.50 41.94
N PRO A 134 26.20 -22.43 42.44
CA PRO A 134 25.49 -21.35 43.14
C PRO A 134 26.09 -19.93 43.16
N GLU A 135 25.23 -19.04 43.65
CA GLU A 135 25.42 -17.82 44.47
C GLU A 135 26.81 -17.17 44.57
N GLU A 136 26.85 -15.84 44.45
CA GLU A 136 26.99 -14.96 45.62
C GLU A 136 26.84 -13.47 45.26
N GLU A 137 26.49 -12.72 46.30
CA GLU A 137 26.15 -11.30 46.40
C GLU A 137 27.23 -10.35 45.87
N GLU A 138 26.87 -9.11 45.50
CA GLU A 138 27.25 -7.93 46.31
C GLU A 138 26.60 -6.65 45.78
N VAL A 139 26.05 -5.92 46.74
CA VAL A 139 25.47 -4.58 46.70
C VAL A 139 26.57 -3.54 46.42
N THR A 140 26.30 -2.49 45.63
CA THR A 140 26.70 -1.14 46.10
C THR A 140 25.96 -0.01 45.38
N GLU A 141 25.40 0.80 46.27
CA GLU A 141 24.74 2.08 46.17
C GLU A 141 25.72 3.21 45.81
N THR A 142 25.18 4.42 45.56
CA THR A 142 25.84 5.75 45.55
C THR A 142 26.57 6.12 44.24
N SER A 143 26.61 7.37 43.75
CA SER A 143 26.05 8.66 44.18
C SER A 143 26.14 9.67 43.02
N LYS A 144 25.13 10.54 42.96
CA LYS A 144 25.14 12.00 42.73
C LYS A 144 26.51 12.69 42.53
N ALA A 145 26.60 13.56 41.51
CA ALA A 145 27.35 14.85 41.48
C ALA A 145 27.16 15.46 40.07
N GLU A 146 26.45 16.58 39.90
CA GLU A 146 26.94 17.97 40.01
C GLU A 146 27.73 18.45 38.77
N ASP A 147 27.15 19.51 38.17
CA ASP A 147 27.82 20.75 37.76
C ASP A 147 28.95 20.70 36.72
N ASN A 148 28.70 21.25 35.52
CA ASN A 148 29.57 22.31 34.99
C ASN A 148 28.98 23.03 33.76
N GLN A 149 29.00 24.36 33.86
CA GLN A 149 29.03 25.41 32.81
C GLN A 149 27.78 25.76 31.99
#